data_AF-A0A970M4L2-F1
#
_entry.id   AF-A0A970M4L2-F1
#
_cell.length_a   1.000
_cell.length_b   1.000
_cell.length_c   1.000
_cell.angle_alpha   90.00
_cell.angle_beta   90.00
_cell.angle_gamma   90.00
#
_symmetry.space_group_name_H-M   'P 1'
#
loop_
_entity.id
_entity.type
_entity.pdbx_description
1 polymer ?
#
loop_
_entity_poly.entity_id
_entity_poly.type
_entity_poly.pdbx_seq_one_letter_code
_entity_poly.pdbx_strand_id
1 'polypeptide(L)'
;MNQNNSKSTILVISMGLLILHLVFSWRWAVYGSLAVGAAGIISDSLSDLIAKGWMKLSHTLSHIIPPLLLGAVFYLLLFPVALLSRIFTKDPLMLSPKHETYFIPVDKQVDKKDLEKIW
;
A
#
# COMPACT_ATOMS: atom_id res chain seq x y z
N MET A 1 -4.35 26.02 6.95
CA MET A 1 -5.20 25.51 5.86
C MET A 1 -5.70 26.73 5.12
N ASN A 2 -5.38 26.92 3.84
CA ASN A 2 -5.93 28.06 3.09
C ASN A 2 -7.42 27.80 2.85
N GLN A 3 -8.28 28.82 3.02
CA GLN A 3 -9.74 28.67 2.92
C GLN A 3 -10.19 28.00 1.60
N ASN A 4 -9.46 28.25 0.50
CA ASN A 4 -9.71 27.64 -0.81
C ASN A 4 -9.55 26.10 -0.80
N ASN A 5 -8.64 25.57 0.02
CA ASN A 5 -8.40 24.12 0.12
C ASN A 5 -9.52 23.44 0.94
N SER A 6 -10.06 24.11 1.95
CA SER A 6 -11.13 23.58 2.79
C SER A 6 -12.45 23.47 2.00
N LYS A 7 -12.80 24.49 1.21
CA LYS A 7 -13.98 24.46 0.32
C LYS A 7 -13.87 23.36 -0.74
N SER A 8 -12.69 23.22 -1.35
CA SER A 8 -12.42 22.15 -2.32
C SER A 8 -12.58 20.76 -1.68
N THR A 9 -12.09 20.57 -0.45
CA THR A 9 -12.21 19.29 0.28
C THR A 9 -13.67 18.91 0.54
N ILE A 10 -14.50 19.89 0.92
CA ILE A 10 -15.93 19.63 1.20
C ILE A 10 -16.70 19.33 -0.07
N LEU A 11 -16.37 20.03 -1.16
CA LEU A 11 -16.95 19.73 -2.46
C LEU A 11 -16.59 18.31 -2.90
N VAL A 12 -15.34 17.88 -2.70
CA VAL A 12 -14.89 16.50 -2.98
C VAL A 12 -15.63 15.49 -2.09
N ILE A 13 -15.80 15.77 -0.79
CA ILE A 13 -16.55 14.90 0.13
C ILE A 13 -18.02 14.79 -0.30
N SER A 14 -18.66 15.93 -0.61
CA SER A 14 -20.06 15.96 -1.07
C SER A 14 -20.23 15.23 -2.40
N MET A 15 -19.33 15.46 -3.35
CA MET A 15 -19.30 14.75 -4.65
C MET A 15 -19.12 13.24 -4.46
N GLY A 16 -18.20 12.83 -3.59
CA GLY A 16 -17.97 11.41 -3.27
C GLY A 16 -19.21 10.75 -2.68
N LEU A 17 -19.91 11.42 -1.76
CA LEU A 17 -21.18 10.94 -1.19
C LEU A 17 -22.29 10.81 -2.24
N LEU A 18 -22.37 11.73 -3.22
CA LEU A 18 -23.32 11.63 -4.33
C LEU A 18 -23.01 10.47 -5.28
N ILE A 19 -21.73 10.26 -5.61
CA ILE A 19 -21.31 9.12 -6.42
C ILE A 19 -21.65 7.81 -5.69
N LEU A 20 -21.44 7.76 -4.37
CA LEU A 20 -21.80 6.60 -3.56
C LEU A 20 -23.31 6.33 -3.60
N HIS A 21 -24.13 7.38 -3.56
CA HIS A 21 -25.58 7.25 -3.73
C HIS A 21 -25.95 6.65 -5.09
N LEU A 22 -25.33 7.10 -6.18
CA LEU A 22 -25.60 6.59 -7.53
C LEU A 22 -25.26 5.10 -7.68
N VAL A 23 -24.21 4.62 -7.02
CA VAL A 23 -23.78 3.21 -7.10
C VAL A 23 -24.59 2.31 -6.15
N PHE A 24 -24.84 2.74 -4.91
CA PHE A 24 -25.45 1.91 -3.86
C PHE A 24 -26.95 2.18 -3.62
N SER A 25 -27.55 3.18 -4.26
CA SER A 25 -28.95 3.61 -4.08
C SER A 25 -29.34 3.92 -2.63
N TRP A 26 -28.38 4.25 -1.77
CA TRP A 26 -28.60 4.54 -0.36
C TRP A 26 -29.23 5.91 -0.17
N ARG A 27 -30.52 5.93 0.22
CA ARG A 27 -31.30 7.18 0.43
C ARG A 27 -30.68 8.12 1.48
N TRP A 28 -29.97 7.57 2.47
CA TRP A 28 -29.31 8.33 3.53
C TRP A 28 -28.06 9.08 3.05
N ALA A 29 -27.40 8.62 1.99
CA ALA A 29 -26.23 9.28 1.42
C ALA A 29 -26.58 10.65 0.79
N VAL A 30 -27.80 10.79 0.24
CA VAL A 30 -28.29 12.07 -0.32
C VAL A 30 -28.42 13.13 0.77
N TYR A 31 -29.09 12.79 1.88
CA TYR A 31 -29.23 13.72 3.00
C TYR A 31 -27.88 14.10 3.61
N GLY A 32 -26.95 13.15 3.69
CA GLY A 32 -25.58 13.39 4.15
C GLY A 32 -24.80 14.33 3.23
N SER A 33 -24.83 14.09 1.91
CA SER A 33 -24.19 14.97 0.92
C SER A 33 -24.77 16.39 0.95
N LEU A 34 -26.09 16.50 1.02
CA LEU A 34 -26.79 17.79 1.02
C LEU A 34 -26.44 18.58 2.30
N ALA A 35 -26.43 17.91 3.46
CA ALA A 35 -26.07 18.53 4.73
C ALA A 35 -24.60 19.00 4.74
N VAL A 36 -23.66 18.16 4.27
CA VAL A 36 -22.23 18.48 4.23
C VAL A 36 -21.93 19.59 3.21
N GLY A 37 -22.59 19.55 2.04
CA GLY A 37 -22.47 20.60 1.02
C GLY A 37 -23.03 21.95 1.49
N ALA A 38 -24.22 21.95 2.09
CA ALA A 38 -24.83 23.16 2.64
C ALA A 38 -24.01 23.73 3.81
N ALA A 39 -23.52 22.88 4.70
CA ALA A 39 -22.62 23.26 5.79
C ALA A 39 -21.33 23.94 5.28
N GLY A 40 -20.80 23.48 4.14
CA GLY A 40 -19.63 24.07 3.50
C GLY A 40 -19.86 25.46 2.90
N ILE A 41 -21.08 25.75 2.47
CA ILE A 41 -21.46 27.06 1.90
C ILE A 41 -21.74 28.07 3.00
N ILE A 42 -22.35 27.64 4.11
CA ILE A 42 -22.83 28.52 5.17
C ILE A 42 -21.72 28.96 6.13
N SER A 43 -20.70 28.12 6.38
CA SER A 43 -19.66 28.43 7.38
C SER A 43 -18.26 27.94 7.00
N ASP A 44 -17.32 28.89 6.93
CA ASP A 44 -15.91 28.61 6.70
C ASP A 44 -15.25 27.89 7.89
N SER A 45 -15.69 28.15 9.13
CA SER A 45 -15.16 27.47 10.32
C SER A 45 -15.58 26.00 10.42
N LEU A 46 -16.83 25.70 10.04
CA LEU A 46 -17.35 24.33 10.03
C LEU A 46 -16.67 23.51 8.92
N SER A 47 -16.42 24.18 7.79
CA SER A 47 -15.64 23.65 6.69
C SER A 47 -14.25 23.19 7.11
N ASP A 48 -13.55 24.03 7.87
CA ASP A 48 -12.20 23.75 8.35
C ASP A 48 -12.17 22.58 9.35
N LEU A 49 -13.20 22.43 10.19
CA LEU A 49 -13.32 21.30 11.14
C LEU A 49 -13.52 19.98 10.40
N ILE A 50 -14.42 19.95 9.41
CA ILE A 50 -14.67 18.76 8.59
C ILE A 50 -13.41 18.37 7.83
N ALA A 51 -12.73 19.35 7.21
CA ALA A 51 -11.48 19.11 6.49
C ALA A 51 -10.38 18.56 7.41
N LYS A 52 -10.24 19.08 8.64
CA LYS A 52 -9.29 18.55 9.63
C LYS A 52 -9.61 17.11 10.04
N GLY A 53 -10.90 16.80 10.26
CA GLY A 53 -11.34 15.44 10.55
C GLY A 53 -11.04 14.47 9.40
N TRP A 54 -11.33 14.90 8.17
CA TRP A 54 -11.04 14.16 6.95
C TRP A 54 -9.53 13.90 6.79
N MET A 55 -8.69 14.91 6.99
CA MET A 55 -7.23 14.75 6.90
C MET A 55 -6.70 13.81 7.98
N LYS A 56 -7.24 13.84 9.20
CA LYS A 56 -6.84 12.90 10.26
C LYS A 56 -7.17 11.46 9.86
N LEU A 57 -8.35 11.23 9.29
CA LEU A 57 -8.75 9.93 8.77
C LEU A 57 -7.84 9.47 7.63
N SER A 58 -7.57 10.34 6.66
CA SER A 58 -6.65 10.05 5.56
C SER A 58 -5.25 9.71 6.04
N HIS A 59 -4.74 10.40 7.07
CA HIS A 59 -3.43 10.13 7.63
C HIS A 59 -3.39 8.74 8.28
N THR A 60 -4.39 8.37 9.07
CA THR A 60 -4.50 7.02 9.64
C THR A 60 -4.58 5.96 8.55
N LEU A 61 -5.37 6.19 7.51
CA LEU A 61 -5.47 5.27 6.38
C LEU A 61 -4.15 5.14 5.62
N SER A 62 -3.40 6.23 5.48
CA SER A 62 -2.07 6.23 4.86
C SER A 62 -1.03 5.39 5.60
N HIS A 63 -1.24 5.07 6.89
CA HIS A 63 -0.37 4.13 7.61
C HIS A 63 -0.79 2.67 7.43
N ILE A 64 -2.08 2.43 7.17
CA ILE A 64 -2.66 1.08 7.03
C ILE A 64 -2.52 0.57 5.59
N ILE A 65 -2.68 1.45 4.61
CA ILE A 65 -2.65 1.08 3.19
C ILE A 65 -1.29 0.53 2.74
N PRO A 66 -0.13 1.14 3.08
CA PRO A 66 1.16 0.61 2.65
C PRO A 66 1.44 -0.84 3.08
N PRO A 67 1.29 -1.24 4.37
CA PRO A 67 1.49 -2.63 4.76
C PRO A 67 0.43 -3.57 4.17
N LEU A 68 -0.82 -3.11 3.99
CA LEU A 68 -1.85 -3.89 3.32
C LEU A 68 -1.51 -4.15 1.85
N LEU A 69 -1.06 -3.12 1.14
CA LEU A 69 -0.68 -3.20 -0.27
C LEU A 69 0.58 -4.07 -0.45
N LEU A 70 1.58 -3.90 0.41
CA LEU A 70 2.77 -4.75 0.43
C LEU A 70 2.41 -6.22 0.72
N GLY A 71 1.52 -6.46 1.69
CA GLY A 71 1.01 -7.79 2.00
C GLY A 71 0.24 -8.40 0.82
N ALA A 72 -0.60 -7.61 0.14
CA ALA A 72 -1.33 -8.05 -1.04
C ALA A 72 -0.38 -8.40 -2.19
N VAL A 73 0.62 -7.56 -2.47
CA VAL A 73 1.66 -7.83 -3.48
C VAL A 73 2.45 -9.09 -3.13
N PHE A 74 2.82 -9.25 -1.86
CA PHE A 74 3.52 -10.45 -1.41
C PHE A 74 2.68 -11.71 -1.64
N TYR A 75 1.42 -11.72 -1.20
CA TYR A 75 0.58 -12.91 -1.31
C TYR A 75 0.07 -13.20 -2.73
N LEU A 76 -0.15 -12.18 -3.55
CA LEU A 76 -0.65 -12.35 -4.92
C LEU A 76 0.47 -12.61 -5.94
N LEU A 77 1.68 -12.11 -5.71
CA LEU A 77 2.80 -12.25 -6.64
C LEU A 77 3.94 -13.10 -6.08
N LEU A 78 4.55 -12.68 -4.97
CA LEU A 78 5.77 -13.33 -4.48
C LEU A 78 5.50 -14.74 -3.93
N PHE A 79 4.41 -14.92 -3.19
CA PHE A 79 4.02 -16.18 -2.59
C PHE A 79 3.77 -17.28 -3.65
N PRO A 80 2.95 -17.08 -4.70
CA PRO A 80 2.76 -18.10 -5.71
C PRO A 80 4.06 -18.36 -6.48
N VAL A 81 4.86 -17.33 -6.79
CA VAL A 81 6.16 -17.51 -7.44
C VAL A 81 7.11 -18.36 -6.59
N ALA A 82 7.17 -18.11 -5.27
CA ALA A 82 7.97 -18.91 -4.35
C ALA A 82 7.47 -20.35 -4.24
N LEU A 83 6.15 -20.55 -4.26
CA LEU A 83 5.53 -21.89 -4.21
C LEU A 83 5.84 -22.67 -5.50
N LEU A 84 5.74 -22.03 -6.67
CA LEU A 84 6.19 -22.61 -7.93
C LEU A 84 7.69 -22.95 -7.88
N SER A 85 8.52 -22.02 -7.43
CA SER A 85 9.97 -22.24 -7.29
C SER A 85 10.28 -23.44 -6.39
N ARG A 86 9.53 -23.63 -5.30
CA ARG A 86 9.69 -24.79 -4.40
C ARG A 86 9.32 -26.12 -5.06
N ILE A 87 8.38 -26.12 -6.00
CA ILE A 87 7.99 -27.32 -6.75
C ILE A 87 9.02 -27.64 -7.84
N PHE A 88 9.45 -26.63 -8.59
CA PHE A 88 10.33 -26.81 -9.75
C PHE A 88 11.83 -26.86 -9.42
N THR A 89 12.27 -26.17 -8.36
CA THR A 89 13.68 -26.07 -7.98
C THR A 89 13.97 -27.01 -6.80
N LYS A 90 14.75 -28.06 -7.03
CA LYS A 90 15.20 -28.97 -5.97
C LYS A 90 16.36 -28.34 -5.20
N ASP A 91 16.08 -27.93 -3.96
CA ASP A 91 17.03 -27.57 -2.92
C ASP A 91 18.22 -26.67 -3.35
N PRO A 92 17.95 -25.45 -3.82
CA PRO A 92 19.00 -24.54 -4.28
C PRO A 92 19.96 -24.08 -3.16
N LEU A 93 19.57 -24.26 -1.90
CA LEU A 93 20.35 -23.86 -0.73
C LEU A 93 21.04 -25.06 -0.05
N MET A 94 20.98 -26.26 -0.64
CA MET A 94 21.56 -27.50 -0.10
C MET A 94 21.14 -27.79 1.36
N LEU A 95 19.95 -27.37 1.77
CA LEU A 95 19.46 -27.46 3.16
C LEU A 95 18.96 -28.87 3.51
N SER A 96 18.84 -29.77 2.54
CA SER A 96 18.44 -31.14 2.80
C SER A 96 19.57 -31.95 3.44
N PRO A 97 19.26 -32.88 4.37
CA PRO A 97 20.24 -33.74 5.05
C PRO A 97 20.89 -34.79 4.12
N LYS A 98 20.69 -34.66 2.81
CA LYS A 98 21.30 -35.52 1.78
C LYS A 98 22.77 -35.18 1.51
N HIS A 99 23.20 -33.99 1.94
CA HIS A 99 24.54 -33.47 1.68
C HIS A 99 25.44 -33.75 2.89
N GLU A 100 26.58 -34.40 2.65
CA GLU A 100 27.58 -34.66 3.70
C GLU A 100 28.31 -33.38 4.13
N THR A 101 28.36 -32.38 3.24
CA THR A 101 28.99 -31.08 3.47
C THR A 101 28.29 -29.98 2.68
N TYR A 102 28.27 -28.76 3.23
CA TYR A 102 27.80 -27.55 2.54
C TYR A 102 28.90 -26.89 1.70
N PHE A 103 30.14 -27.40 1.78
CA PHE A 103 31.24 -26.88 0.99
C PHE A 103 31.13 -27.36 -0.46
N ILE A 104 31.10 -26.40 -1.40
CA ILE A 104 31.19 -26.67 -2.82
C ILE A 104 32.68 -26.74 -3.16
N PRO A 105 33.21 -27.89 -3.61
CA PRO A 105 34.60 -27.97 -4.03
C PRO A 105 34.79 -27.11 -5.28
N VAL A 106 35.61 -26.07 -5.16
CA VAL A 106 35.98 -25.18 -6.26
C VAL A 106 37.38 -25.55 -6.70
N ASP A 107 37.49 -26.33 -7.78
CA ASP A 107 38.77 -26.66 -8.40
C ASP A 107 39.18 -25.53 -9.36
N LYS A 108 39.47 -24.36 -8.79
CA LYS A 108 39.89 -23.17 -9.55
C LYS A 108 41.41 -23.03 -9.46
N GLN A 109 42.08 -22.98 -10.62
CA GLN A 109 43.49 -22.61 -10.67
C GLN A 109 43.64 -21.13 -10.34
N VAL A 110 44.49 -20.83 -9.36
CA VAL A 110 44.75 -19.46 -8.89
C VAL A 110 45.52 -18.70 -9.96
N ASP A 111 44.88 -17.71 -10.59
CA ASP A 111 45.53 -16.82 -11.56
C ASP A 111 46.02 -15.54 -10.86
N LYS A 112 47.03 -14.87 -11.43
CA LYS A 112 47.59 -13.61 -10.88
C LYS A 112 46.52 -12.55 -10.65
N LYS A 113 45.48 -12.52 -11.50
CA LYS A 113 44.35 -11.59 -11.40
C LYS A 113 43.52 -11.77 -10.12
N ASP A 114 43.47 -12.99 -9.58
CA ASP A 114 42.75 -13.28 -8.33
C ASP A 114 43.48 -12.69 -7.11
N LEU A 115 44.78 -12.42 -7.23
CA LEU A 115 45.61 -11.84 -6.18
C LEU A 115 45.60 -10.30 -6.19
N GLU A 116 45.07 -9.67 -7.23
CA GLU A 116 44.98 -8.21 -7.34
C GLU A 116 43.89 -7.61 -6.42
N LYS A 117 42.90 -8.42 -6.01
CA LYS A 117 41.84 -8.04 -5.07
C LYS A 117 41.63 -9.14 -4.02
N ILE A 118 42.41 -9.03 -2.96
CA ILE A 118 42.44 -9.94 -1.80
C ILE A 118 41.44 -9.56 -0.69
N TRP A 119 40.66 -8.49 -0.88
CA TRP A 119 39.64 -7.98 0.03
C TRP A 119 38.32 -7.76 -0.73
#